data_AF-A0A6G0HR93-F1
#
_entry.id   AF-A0A6G0HR93-F1
#
_cell.length_a   1.000
_cell.length_b   1.000
_cell.length_c   1.000
_cell.angle_alpha   90.00
_cell.angle_beta   90.00
_cell.angle_gamma   90.00
#
_symmetry.space_group_name_H-M   'P 1'
#
loop_
_entity.id
_entity.type
_entity.pdbx_description
1 polymer ?
#
loop_
_entity_poly.entity_id
_entity_poly.type
_entity_poly.pdbx_seq_one_letter_code
_entity_poly.pdbx_strand_id
1 'polypeptide(L)'
;MTEVTMDNHKAVFKIDTGADVTAVPEQLYAQGQFNKLARATKILYGPGGVPLKLKGKFTAVLSNSKHSTHEEVYVVEGLRTPLLSGAAAMTLQLVARVNSISLDSKETVKREFPKLFSGLGKMEGEYTIVKEELSRMEQQGVISKVDEPTAWCAPMVAVLKSSGRVRICSDLTELNKSVMREKHPLPSVEHTLGQLAGAKVFSKLDAKSGFWQIPLSKDSSLLTTFISPFGRYHYNRLCFGISSAPEHFQKRISRTLEGLEGCSLSDGRRADLGRDTERAR
;
A
#
# COMPACT_ATOMS: atom_id res chain seq x y z
N MET A 1 24.06 -7.65 3.23
CA MET A 1 24.89 -8.06 4.38
C MET A 1 26.35 -7.81 4.01
N THR A 2 27.21 -7.54 4.98
CA THR A 2 28.61 -7.16 4.75
C THR A 2 29.50 -7.70 5.86
N GLU A 3 30.74 -8.09 5.54
CA GLU A 3 31.71 -8.54 6.55
C GLU A 3 32.36 -7.31 7.20
N VAL A 4 32.30 -7.24 8.52
CA VAL A 4 32.94 -6.21 9.33
C VAL A 4 33.73 -6.91 10.43
N THR A 5 34.95 -6.44 10.66
CA THR A 5 35.76 -6.89 11.79
C THR A 5 35.46 -5.99 12.98
N MET A 6 34.97 -6.58 14.07
CA MET A 6 34.74 -5.90 15.35
C MET A 6 35.87 -6.28 16.29
N ASP A 7 36.72 -5.32 16.62
CA ASP A 7 38.05 -5.51 17.23
C ASP A 7 38.87 -6.54 16.44
N ASN A 8 38.91 -7.80 16.90
CA ASN A 8 39.61 -8.90 16.24
C ASN A 8 38.67 -10.02 15.75
N HIS A 9 37.35 -9.82 15.84
CA HIS A 9 36.34 -10.82 15.50
C HIS A 9 35.59 -10.43 14.23
N LYS A 10 35.70 -11.25 13.19
CA LYS A 10 34.96 -11.06 11.94
C LYS A 10 33.52 -11.51 12.10
N ALA A 11 32.58 -10.66 11.68
CA ALA A 11 31.17 -11.00 11.66
C ALA A 11 30.46 -10.42 10.44
N VAL A 12 29.39 -11.07 10.03
CA VAL A 12 28.54 -10.62 8.94
C VAL A 12 27.41 -9.76 9.50
N PHE A 13 27.45 -8.47 9.20
CA PHE A 13 26.45 -7.50 9.61
C PHE A 13 25.40 -7.28 8.52
N LYS A 14 24.15 -7.09 8.95
CA LYS A 14 23.13 -6.45 8.12
C LYS A 14 23.28 -4.94 8.28
N ILE A 15 23.43 -4.24 7.16
CA ILE A 15 23.41 -2.77 7.15
C ILE A 15 21.98 -2.33 7.44
N ASP A 16 21.80 -1.58 8.51
CA ASP A 16 20.51 -0.99 8.89
C ASP A 16 20.66 0.53 8.97
N THR A 17 20.42 1.20 7.85
CA THR A 17 20.55 2.66 7.77
C THR A 17 19.50 3.41 8.60
N GLY A 18 18.45 2.72 9.07
CA GLY A 18 17.44 3.28 9.96
C GLY A 18 17.76 3.09 11.45
N ALA A 19 18.80 2.32 11.78
CA ALA A 19 19.20 2.08 13.16
C ALA A 19 20.13 3.20 13.68
N ASP A 20 19.79 3.73 14.86
CA ASP A 20 20.58 4.74 15.56
C ASP A 20 21.89 4.18 16.14
N VAL A 21 21.94 2.87 16.39
CA VAL A 21 23.05 2.21 17.08
C VAL A 21 23.41 0.89 16.42
N THR A 22 24.67 0.48 16.59
CA THR A 22 25.13 -0.86 16.20
C THR A 22 24.73 -1.85 17.28
N ALA A 23 24.12 -2.96 16.89
CA ALA A 23 23.60 -3.96 17.81
C ALA A 23 24.07 -5.36 17.42
N VAL A 24 24.42 -6.18 18.42
CA VAL A 24 24.89 -7.55 18.22
C VAL A 24 24.13 -8.53 19.10
N PRO A 25 23.97 -9.80 18.64
CA PRO A 25 23.35 -10.84 19.44
C PRO A 25 24.27 -11.26 20.60
N GLU A 26 23.67 -11.72 21.70
CA GLU A 26 24.40 -12.17 22.89
C GLU A 26 25.37 -13.32 22.61
N GLN A 27 25.03 -14.19 21.65
CA GLN A 27 25.87 -15.31 21.22
C GLN A 27 27.18 -14.82 20.59
N LEU A 28 27.11 -13.76 19.78
CA LEU A 28 28.29 -13.18 19.16
C LEU A 28 29.17 -12.52 20.23
N TYR A 29 28.58 -11.76 21.15
CA TYR A 29 29.32 -11.17 22.26
C TYR A 29 30.03 -12.23 23.12
N ALA A 30 29.34 -13.32 23.45
CA ALA A 30 29.89 -14.40 24.26
C ALA A 30 31.04 -15.16 23.58
N GLN A 31 31.08 -15.19 22.25
CA GLN A 31 32.12 -15.89 21.48
C GLN A 31 33.37 -15.02 21.23
N GLY A 32 33.27 -13.71 21.36
CA GLY A 32 34.38 -12.80 21.12
C GLY A 32 35.09 -12.35 22.40
N GLN A 33 36.36 -11.96 22.26
CA GLN A 33 37.14 -11.34 23.32
C GLN A 33 36.92 -9.82 23.28
N PHE A 34 35.76 -9.38 23.79
CA PHE A 34 35.38 -7.97 23.82
C PHE A 34 35.54 -7.35 25.21
N ASN A 35 35.49 -6.02 25.25
CA ASN A 35 35.45 -5.26 26.51
C ASN A 35 34.27 -5.69 27.40
N LYS A 36 34.45 -5.54 28.71
CA LYS A 36 33.43 -5.87 29.71
C LYS A 36 32.16 -5.04 29.46
N LEU A 37 31.02 -5.72 29.53
CA LEU A 37 29.73 -5.10 29.32
C LEU A 37 29.42 -4.05 30.41
N ALA A 38 29.21 -2.82 29.98
CA ALA A 38 28.73 -1.71 30.80
C ALA A 38 27.19 -1.65 30.77
N ARG A 39 26.60 -1.03 31.80
CA ARG A 39 25.15 -0.80 31.86
C ARG A 39 24.73 0.15 30.73
N ALA A 40 23.71 -0.25 29.96
CA ALA A 40 23.08 0.64 29.00
C ALA A 40 22.31 1.76 29.74
N THR A 41 22.62 3.01 29.43
CA THR A 41 21.92 4.19 29.99
C THR A 41 20.76 4.64 29.12
N LYS A 42 20.69 4.17 27.87
CA LYS A 42 19.63 4.46 26.91
C LYS A 42 18.69 3.26 26.79
N ILE A 43 17.39 3.52 26.68
CA ILE A 43 16.39 2.52 26.27
C ILE A 43 16.35 2.54 24.75
N LEU A 44 16.50 1.37 24.13
CA LEU A 44 16.42 1.22 22.67
C LEU A 44 15.08 0.61 22.31
N TYR A 45 14.55 0.98 21.14
CA TYR A 45 13.26 0.51 20.65
C TYR A 45 13.44 -0.21 19.32
N GLY A 46 12.70 -1.29 19.12
CA GLY A 46 12.61 -2.00 17.85
C GLY A 46 11.59 -1.37 16.90
N PRO A 47 11.47 -1.90 15.67
CA PRO A 47 10.43 -1.51 14.73
C PRO A 47 9.04 -1.70 15.38
N GLY A 48 8.22 -0.63 15.40
CA GLY A 48 6.92 -0.61 16.07
C GLY A 48 6.92 -0.07 17.51
N GLY A 49 8.05 0.46 17.99
CA GLY A 49 8.12 1.17 19.28
C GLY A 49 8.17 0.27 20.51
N VAL A 50 8.45 -1.03 20.33
CA VAL A 50 8.60 -1.98 21.44
C VAL A 50 10.00 -1.86 22.05
N PRO A 51 10.16 -1.70 23.38
CA PRO A 51 11.47 -1.66 24.02
C PRO A 51 12.27 -2.94 23.79
N LEU A 52 13.54 -2.80 23.43
CA LEU A 52 14.48 -3.91 23.27
C LEU A 52 15.04 -4.33 24.63
N LYS A 53 15.20 -5.64 24.82
CA LYS A 53 15.86 -6.22 25.99
C LYS A 53 17.37 -6.13 25.83
N LEU A 54 17.99 -5.19 26.54
CA LEU A 54 19.44 -4.97 26.49
C LEU A 54 20.14 -5.72 27.61
N LYS A 55 21.18 -6.49 27.27
CA LYS A 55 22.13 -7.01 28.29
C LYS A 55 23.10 -5.92 28.76
N GLY A 56 23.42 -4.99 27.87
CA GLY A 56 24.30 -3.86 28.14
C GLY A 56 24.97 -3.37 26.87
N LYS A 57 26.08 -2.64 27.03
CA LYS A 57 26.83 -2.02 25.94
C LYS A 57 28.34 -2.12 26.17
N PHE A 58 29.12 -2.07 25.11
CA PHE A 58 30.59 -2.03 25.16
C PHE A 58 31.12 -1.21 23.98
N THR A 59 32.34 -0.72 24.09
CA THR A 59 33.02 -0.01 23.00
C THR A 59 33.86 -0.98 22.19
N ALA A 60 33.78 -0.87 20.86
CA ALA A 60 34.57 -1.69 19.94
C ALA A 60 34.99 -0.87 18.71
N VAL A 61 36.09 -1.28 18.09
CA VAL A 61 36.52 -0.77 16.79
C VAL A 61 35.89 -1.61 15.69
N LEU A 62 35.07 -1.00 14.85
CA LEU A 62 34.54 -1.64 13.64
C LEU A 62 35.42 -1.28 12.46
N SER A 63 35.83 -2.26 11.66
CA SER A 63 36.67 -2.03 10.49
C SER A 63 36.30 -2.91 9.29
N ASN A 64 36.56 -2.38 8.10
CA ASN A 64 36.66 -3.14 6.87
C ASN A 64 38.10 -3.06 6.33
N SER A 65 38.34 -3.51 5.11
CA SER A 65 39.70 -3.54 4.52
C SER A 65 40.36 -2.16 4.35
N LYS A 66 39.60 -1.07 4.45
CA LYS A 66 40.08 0.30 4.15
C LYS A 66 39.80 1.33 5.23
N HIS A 67 38.75 1.14 6.03
CA HIS A 67 38.21 2.13 6.96
C HIS A 67 37.95 1.50 8.32
N SER A 68 37.99 2.33 9.36
CA SER A 68 37.65 1.95 10.73
C SER A 68 36.90 3.06 11.46
N THR A 69 36.10 2.69 12.46
CA THR A 69 35.36 3.60 13.33
C THR A 69 35.27 3.03 14.74
N HIS A 70 35.20 3.90 15.75
CA HIS A 70 34.95 3.50 17.15
C HIS A 70 33.46 3.64 17.43
N GLU A 71 32.83 2.56 17.89
CA GLU A 71 31.38 2.52 18.09
C GLU A 71 31.03 2.01 19.48
N GLU A 72 29.92 2.54 20.01
CA GLU A 72 29.26 1.97 21.17
C GLU A 72 28.28 0.89 20.69
N VAL A 73 28.63 -0.37 20.94
CA VAL A 73 27.89 -1.55 20.47
C VAL A 73 27.00 -2.08 21.59
N TYR A 74 25.73 -2.32 21.25
CA TYR A 74 24.71 -2.78 22.18
C TYR A 74 24.47 -4.28 22.03
N VAL A 75 24.45 -5.00 23.15
CA VAL A 75 24.12 -6.43 23.18
C VAL A 75 22.63 -6.59 23.45
N VAL A 76 21.92 -7.11 22.46
CA VAL A 76 20.45 -7.23 22.47
C VAL A 76 20.04 -8.69 22.58
N GLU A 77 19.22 -9.00 23.58
CA GLU A 77 18.68 -10.34 23.79
C GLU A 77 17.67 -10.70 22.68
N GLY A 78 17.79 -11.91 22.13
CA GLY A 78 16.90 -12.40 21.06
C GLY A 78 17.15 -11.82 19.67
N LEU A 79 18.17 -10.97 19.50
CA LEU A 79 18.62 -10.54 18.18
C LEU A 79 19.23 -11.75 17.45
N ARG A 80 18.90 -11.94 16.16
CA ARG A 80 19.40 -13.08 15.37
C ARG A 80 20.64 -12.75 14.55
N THR A 81 20.68 -11.53 14.02
CA THR A 81 21.72 -11.08 13.10
C THR A 81 22.31 -9.76 13.61
N PRO A 82 23.64 -9.57 13.56
CA PRO A 82 24.26 -8.29 13.88
C PRO A 82 23.75 -7.17 12.95
N LEU A 83 23.46 -6.01 13.52
CA LEU A 83 22.97 -4.83 12.83
C LEU A 83 24.01 -3.72 12.90
N LEU A 84 24.40 -3.19 11.75
CA LEU A 84 25.33 -2.07 11.64
C LEU A 84 24.54 -0.78 11.49
N SER A 85 24.80 0.19 12.37
CA SER A 85 24.12 1.49 12.35
C SER A 85 24.36 2.24 11.05
N GLY A 86 23.46 3.18 10.72
CA GLY A 86 23.66 4.07 9.59
C GLY A 86 24.96 4.88 9.70
N ALA A 87 25.27 5.38 10.90
CA ALA A 87 26.48 6.16 11.17
C ALA A 87 27.76 5.35 10.93
N ALA A 88 27.83 4.13 11.47
CA ALA A 88 28.96 3.23 11.28
C ALA A 88 29.10 2.82 9.80
N ALA A 89 27.98 2.50 9.14
CA ALA A 89 27.96 2.12 7.73
C ALA A 89 28.47 3.24 6.80
N MET A 90 28.12 4.49 7.10
CA MET A 90 28.62 5.66 6.36
C MET A 90 30.12 5.88 6.59
N THR A 91 30.59 5.80 7.84
CA THR A 91 32.00 5.99 8.18
C THR A 91 32.89 4.91 7.56
N LEU A 92 32.40 3.67 7.51
CA LEU A 92 33.05 2.56 6.82
C LEU A 92 32.93 2.63 5.29
N GLN A 93 32.26 3.64 4.73
CA GLN A 93 31.97 3.78 3.30
C GLN A 93 31.24 2.58 2.68
N LEU A 94 30.45 1.88 3.48
CA LEU A 94 29.60 0.78 3.03
C LEU A 94 28.28 1.31 2.43
N VAL A 95 27.89 2.53 2.80
CA VAL A 95 26.76 3.28 2.25
C VAL A 95 27.18 4.74 2.07
N ALA A 96 26.86 5.33 0.92
CA ALA A 96 27.01 6.76 0.68
C ALA A 96 25.67 7.48 0.86
N ARG A 97 25.65 8.54 1.68
CA ARG A 97 24.48 9.42 1.80
C ARG A 97 24.53 10.48 0.72
N VAL A 98 23.59 10.42 -0.21
CA VAL A 98 23.46 11.39 -1.30
C VAL A 98 22.38 12.42 -0.91
N ASN A 99 22.79 13.62 -0.54
CA ASN A 99 21.88 14.68 -0.07
C ASN A 99 21.16 15.42 -1.21
N SER A 100 21.75 15.43 -2.41
CA SER A 100 21.16 16.02 -3.60
C SER A 100 21.71 15.30 -4.83
N ILE A 101 20.83 14.95 -5.76
CA ILE A 101 21.24 14.42 -7.06
C ILE A 101 21.00 15.55 -8.08
N SER A 102 22.05 16.24 -8.52
CA SER A 102 22.00 17.08 -9.71
C SER A 102 22.20 16.18 -10.92
N LEU A 103 21.12 15.89 -11.65
CA LEU A 103 21.19 15.08 -12.86
C LEU A 103 21.19 15.99 -14.07
N ASP A 104 22.26 15.93 -14.85
CA ASP A 104 22.35 16.67 -16.12
C ASP A 104 21.33 16.15 -17.16
N SER A 105 20.91 14.87 -17.07
CA SER A 105 19.83 14.29 -17.88
C SER A 105 19.42 12.88 -17.40
N LYS A 106 18.24 12.39 -17.84
CA LYS A 106 17.78 11.00 -17.62
C LYS A 106 18.69 9.98 -18.30
N GLU A 107 19.33 10.36 -19.40
CA GLU A 107 20.19 9.55 -20.23
C GLU A 107 21.49 9.18 -19.48
N THR A 108 22.04 10.12 -18.70
CA THR A 108 23.22 9.88 -17.86
C THR A 108 22.95 8.81 -16.80
N VAL A 109 21.82 8.88 -16.10
CA VAL A 109 21.46 7.89 -15.04
C VAL A 109 21.28 6.50 -15.62
N LYS A 110 20.61 6.39 -16.78
CA LYS A 110 20.42 5.10 -17.46
C LYS A 110 21.76 4.47 -17.88
N ARG A 111 22.72 5.28 -18.30
CA ARG A 111 24.06 4.83 -18.68
C ARG A 111 24.90 4.41 -17.47
N GLU A 112 24.91 5.20 -16.40
CA GLU A 112 25.72 4.92 -15.21
C GLU A 112 25.15 3.80 -14.34
N PHE A 113 23.82 3.69 -14.25
CA PHE A 113 23.14 2.72 -13.39
C PHE A 113 22.16 1.84 -14.18
N PRO A 114 22.63 1.09 -15.21
CA PRO A 114 21.74 0.31 -16.09
C PRO A 114 20.96 -0.78 -15.34
N LYS A 115 21.49 -1.25 -14.21
CA LYS A 115 20.83 -2.23 -13.34
C LYS A 115 19.65 -1.67 -12.54
N LEU A 116 19.55 -0.35 -12.33
CA LEU A 116 18.36 0.25 -11.69
C LEU A 116 17.12 0.17 -12.59
N PHE A 117 17.32 0.08 -13.90
CA PHE A 117 16.26 0.00 -14.90
C PHE A 117 16.02 -1.44 -15.40
N SER A 118 16.49 -2.43 -14.66
CA SER A 118 16.25 -3.85 -14.92
C SER A 118 16.03 -4.62 -13.61
N GLY A 119 15.19 -5.65 -13.60
CA GLY A 119 14.83 -6.40 -12.38
C GLY A 119 13.83 -5.66 -11.47
N LEU A 120 13.85 -5.94 -10.16
CA LEU A 120 12.87 -5.53 -9.13
C LEU A 120 12.71 -4.00 -8.88
N GLY A 121 13.30 -3.15 -9.72
CA GLY A 121 13.11 -1.68 -9.72
C GLY A 121 12.68 -1.11 -11.08
N LYS A 122 12.48 -1.97 -12.09
CA LYS A 122 12.04 -1.56 -13.43
C LYS A 122 10.56 -1.23 -13.41
N MET A 123 10.19 0.04 -13.51
CA MET A 123 8.81 0.48 -13.68
C MET A 123 8.33 0.19 -15.11
N GLU A 124 8.01 -1.06 -15.41
CA GLU A 124 7.45 -1.45 -16.70
C GLU A 124 5.92 -1.56 -16.65
N GLY A 125 5.24 -0.85 -17.58
CA GLY A 125 3.84 -1.05 -17.95
C GLY A 125 2.79 -0.55 -16.97
N GLU A 126 2.71 -1.15 -15.77
CA GLU A 126 1.56 -1.00 -14.88
C GLU A 126 1.39 0.44 -14.35
N TYR A 127 2.49 1.10 -14.00
CA TYR A 127 2.47 2.49 -13.52
C TYR A 127 2.00 3.49 -14.58
N THR A 128 2.33 3.26 -15.86
CA THR A 128 1.86 4.11 -16.96
C THR A 128 0.35 3.98 -17.13
N ILE A 129 -0.16 2.74 -17.13
CA ILE A 129 -1.60 2.46 -17.26
C ILE A 129 -2.37 3.04 -16.05
N VAL A 130 -1.81 2.96 -14.84
CA VAL A 130 -2.37 3.58 -13.64
C VAL A 130 -2.43 5.11 -13.78
N LYS A 131 -1.35 5.74 -14.24
CA LYS A 131 -1.30 7.20 -14.43
C LYS A 131 -2.31 7.66 -15.49
N GLU A 132 -2.44 6.92 -16.59
CA GLU A 132 -3.43 7.18 -17.64
C GLU A 132 -4.84 7.04 -17.11
N GLU A 133 -5.13 6.00 -16.32
CA GLU A 133 -6.45 5.80 -15.72
C GLU A 133 -6.80 6.89 -14.69
N LEU A 134 -5.85 7.29 -13.83
CA LEU A 134 -6.04 8.43 -12.92
C LEU A 134 -6.31 9.73 -13.70
N SER A 135 -5.55 9.98 -14.77
CA SER A 135 -5.76 11.16 -15.63
C SER A 135 -7.15 11.11 -16.29
N ARG A 136 -7.59 9.94 -16.76
CA ARG A 136 -8.92 9.73 -17.32
C ARG A 136 -10.01 9.99 -16.28
N MET A 137 -9.83 9.49 -15.06
CA MET A 137 -10.78 9.71 -13.95
C MET A 137 -10.88 11.19 -13.57
N GLU A 138 -9.75 11.91 -13.55
CA GLU A 138 -9.71 13.36 -13.30
C GLU A 138 -10.41 14.15 -14.40
N GLN A 139 -10.13 13.85 -15.68
CA GLN A 139 -10.81 14.45 -16.83
C GLN A 139 -12.33 14.22 -16.83
N GLN A 140 -12.78 13.06 -16.34
CA GLN A 140 -14.20 12.75 -16.18
C GLN A 140 -14.83 13.38 -14.94
N GLY A 141 -14.05 14.09 -14.11
CA GLY A 141 -14.50 14.68 -12.86
C GLY A 141 -14.90 13.64 -11.82
N VAL A 142 -14.41 12.40 -11.92
CA VAL A 142 -14.64 11.33 -10.93
C VAL A 142 -13.79 11.58 -9.69
N ILE A 143 -12.56 12.09 -9.90
CA ILE A 143 -11.63 12.48 -8.84
C ILE A 143 -11.08 13.88 -9.11
N SER A 144 -10.54 14.50 -8.07
CA SER A 144 -9.75 15.73 -8.16
C SER A 144 -8.53 15.65 -7.26
N LYS A 145 -7.45 16.33 -7.64
CA LYS A 145 -6.27 16.48 -6.78
C LYS A 145 -6.59 17.24 -5.50
N VAL A 146 -5.87 16.90 -4.44
CA VAL A 146 -5.89 17.61 -3.17
C VAL A 146 -4.49 17.79 -2.62
N ASP A 147 -4.06 19.04 -2.54
CA ASP A 147 -2.77 19.41 -1.96
C ASP A 147 -2.88 19.77 -0.48
N GLU A 148 -4.08 20.17 -0.04
CA GLU A 148 -4.37 20.52 1.35
C GLU A 148 -4.41 19.29 2.29
N PRO A 149 -4.22 19.47 3.61
CA PRO A 149 -4.40 18.41 4.58
C PRO A 149 -5.86 17.91 4.62
N THR A 150 -6.03 16.59 4.73
CA THR A 150 -7.35 15.94 4.86
C THR A 150 -7.35 15.03 6.08
N ALA A 151 -8.50 14.93 6.76
CA ALA A 151 -8.62 14.10 7.96
C ALA A 151 -8.45 12.60 7.69
N TRP A 152 -8.71 12.17 6.45
CA TRP A 152 -8.58 10.78 6.00
C TRP A 152 -7.67 10.71 4.78
N CYS A 153 -6.92 9.61 4.67
CA CYS A 153 -6.13 9.30 3.47
C CYS A 153 -5.95 7.79 3.35
N ALA A 154 -6.62 7.18 2.38
CA ALA A 154 -6.53 5.75 2.09
C ALA A 154 -5.42 5.42 1.09
N PRO A 155 -4.81 4.22 1.13
CA PRO A 155 -3.94 3.79 0.06
C PRO A 155 -4.75 3.43 -1.19
N MET A 156 -4.21 3.78 -2.37
CA MET A 156 -4.75 3.36 -3.65
C MET A 156 -4.51 1.85 -3.88
N VAL A 157 -5.50 1.18 -4.47
CA VAL A 157 -5.40 -0.21 -4.93
C VAL A 157 -5.66 -0.26 -6.43
N ALA A 158 -4.66 -0.68 -7.20
CA ALA A 158 -4.79 -0.92 -8.63
C ALA A 158 -5.06 -2.41 -8.91
N VAL A 159 -6.09 -2.71 -9.70
CA VAL A 159 -6.42 -4.08 -10.10
C VAL A 159 -6.37 -4.18 -11.62
N LEU A 160 -5.43 -4.97 -12.15
CA LEU A 160 -5.40 -5.30 -13.57
C LEU A 160 -6.48 -6.34 -13.89
N LYS A 161 -7.40 -6.00 -14.80
CA LYS A 161 -8.41 -6.92 -15.31
C LYS A 161 -7.82 -7.80 -16.41
N SER A 162 -8.41 -8.98 -16.61
CA SER A 162 -8.08 -9.87 -17.74
C SER A 162 -8.22 -9.19 -19.11
N SER A 163 -9.03 -8.13 -19.20
CA SER A 163 -9.16 -7.30 -20.40
C SER A 163 -7.98 -6.34 -20.62
N GLY A 164 -6.93 -6.37 -19.80
CA GLY A 164 -5.80 -5.43 -19.85
C GLY A 164 -6.09 -4.03 -19.28
N ARG A 165 -7.32 -3.76 -18.83
CA ARG A 165 -7.69 -2.47 -18.21
C ARG A 165 -7.37 -2.48 -16.72
N VAL A 166 -6.84 -1.36 -16.21
CA VAL A 166 -6.69 -1.18 -14.77
C VAL A 166 -7.97 -0.62 -14.16
N ARG A 167 -8.33 -1.09 -12.97
CA ARG A 167 -9.36 -0.48 -12.13
C ARG A 167 -8.70 0.12 -10.91
N ILE A 168 -8.89 1.42 -10.70
CA ILE A 168 -8.45 2.11 -9.51
C ILE A 168 -9.54 2.02 -8.44
N CYS A 169 -9.15 1.50 -7.28
CA CYS A 169 -9.93 1.46 -6.05
C CYS A 169 -9.12 2.14 -4.94
N SER A 170 -9.77 2.38 -3.80
CA SER A 170 -9.09 2.82 -2.58
C SER A 170 -9.44 1.85 -1.46
N ASP A 171 -8.48 1.53 -0.61
CA ASP A 171 -8.75 0.72 0.58
C ASP A 171 -9.40 1.58 1.66
N LEU A 172 -10.74 1.60 1.63
CA LEU A 172 -11.56 2.37 2.55
C LEU A 172 -11.97 1.56 3.79
N THR A 173 -11.24 0.49 4.13
CA THR A 173 -11.57 -0.40 5.25
C THR A 173 -11.70 0.37 6.58
N GLU A 174 -10.77 1.28 6.88
CA GLU A 174 -10.84 2.08 8.12
C GLU A 174 -11.97 3.11 8.09
N LEU A 175 -12.16 3.79 6.95
CA LEU A 175 -13.28 4.74 6.78
C LEU A 175 -14.61 4.02 7.01
N ASN A 176 -14.76 2.81 6.46
CA ASN A 176 -15.98 2.02 6.54
C ASN A 176 -16.39 1.65 7.97
N LYS A 177 -15.46 1.61 8.94
CA LYS A 177 -15.79 1.40 10.35
C LYS A 177 -16.57 2.58 10.95
N SER A 178 -16.40 3.77 10.37
CA SER A 178 -17.05 5.01 10.79
C SER A 178 -18.27 5.36 9.94
N VAL A 179 -18.47 4.66 8.82
CA VAL A 179 -19.61 4.90 7.93
C VAL A 179 -20.87 4.30 8.54
N MET A 180 -21.83 5.15 8.86
CA MET A 180 -23.18 4.73 9.23
C MET A 180 -23.94 4.28 7.98
N ARG A 181 -24.04 2.96 7.79
CA ARG A 181 -24.67 2.36 6.61
C ARG A 181 -26.19 2.30 6.75
N GLU A 182 -26.90 2.85 5.77
CA GLU A 182 -28.34 2.63 5.64
C GLU A 182 -28.64 1.19 5.22
N LYS A 183 -29.78 0.63 5.64
CA LYS A 183 -30.24 -0.69 5.18
C LYS A 183 -31.39 -0.49 4.21
N HIS A 184 -31.15 -0.74 2.92
CA HIS A 184 -32.19 -0.74 1.89
C HIS A 184 -32.66 -2.19 1.64
N PRO A 185 -33.97 -2.48 1.76
CA PRO A 185 -34.47 -3.83 1.47
C PRO A 185 -34.32 -4.13 -0.02
N LEU A 186 -33.68 -5.24 -0.34
CA LEU A 186 -33.64 -5.76 -1.70
C LEU A 186 -34.74 -6.81 -1.88
N PRO A 187 -35.46 -6.79 -3.01
CA PRO A 187 -36.37 -7.88 -3.33
C PRO A 187 -35.61 -9.21 -3.38
N SER A 188 -36.26 -10.29 -2.95
CA SER A 188 -35.69 -11.62 -3.11
C SER A 188 -35.64 -12.01 -4.58
N VAL A 189 -34.79 -12.98 -4.93
CA VAL A 189 -34.68 -13.46 -6.31
C VAL A 189 -36.03 -14.02 -6.77
N GLU A 190 -36.73 -14.73 -5.91
CA GLU A 190 -38.06 -15.30 -6.19
C GLU A 190 -39.09 -14.21 -6.46
N HIS A 191 -39.08 -13.12 -5.67
CA HIS A 191 -39.96 -11.99 -5.89
C HIS A 191 -39.69 -11.33 -7.24
N THR A 192 -38.42 -11.08 -7.56
CA THR A 192 -38.02 -10.52 -8.85
C THR A 192 -38.38 -11.42 -10.03
N LEU A 193 -38.20 -12.73 -9.92
CA LEU A 193 -38.58 -13.69 -10.96
C LEU A 193 -40.11 -13.78 -11.12
N GLY A 194 -40.87 -13.67 -10.04
CA GLY A 194 -42.33 -13.61 -10.07
C GLY A 194 -42.86 -12.42 -10.86
N GLN A 195 -42.20 -11.25 -10.73
CA GLN A 195 -42.54 -10.04 -11.52
C GLN A 195 -42.29 -10.20 -13.02
N LEU A 196 -41.44 -11.15 -13.40
CA LEU A 196 -41.08 -11.45 -14.78
C LEU A 196 -41.88 -12.62 -15.38
N ALA A 197 -42.76 -13.25 -14.59
CA ALA A 197 -43.55 -14.39 -15.03
C ALA A 197 -44.48 -14.00 -16.20
N GLY A 198 -44.44 -14.79 -17.27
CA GLY A 198 -45.23 -14.54 -18.48
C GLY A 198 -44.60 -13.59 -19.49
N ALA A 199 -43.47 -12.95 -19.17
CA ALA A 199 -42.70 -12.17 -20.14
C ALA A 199 -42.11 -13.09 -21.23
N LYS A 200 -42.24 -12.68 -22.49
CA LYS A 200 -41.73 -13.43 -23.66
C LYS A 200 -40.40 -12.88 -24.18
N VAL A 201 -40.06 -11.65 -23.81
CA VAL A 201 -38.86 -10.92 -24.27
C VAL A 201 -38.23 -10.26 -23.06
N PHE A 202 -36.91 -10.40 -22.94
CA PHE A 202 -36.12 -9.82 -21.86
C PHE A 202 -35.04 -8.91 -22.44
N SER A 203 -34.75 -7.82 -21.73
CA SER A 203 -33.64 -6.92 -22.03
C SER A 203 -32.86 -6.64 -20.76
N LYS A 204 -31.53 -6.75 -20.84
CA LYS A 204 -30.62 -6.49 -19.73
C LYS A 204 -29.84 -5.21 -20.02
N LEU A 205 -29.98 -4.23 -19.14
CA LEU A 205 -29.23 -2.98 -19.19
C LEU A 205 -28.15 -2.99 -18.12
N ASP A 206 -26.89 -2.77 -18.53
CA ASP A 206 -25.77 -2.64 -17.59
C ASP A 206 -25.49 -1.16 -17.32
N ALA A 207 -25.62 -0.74 -16.06
CA ALA A 207 -25.26 0.60 -15.64
C ALA A 207 -23.74 0.73 -15.54
N LYS A 208 -23.09 0.93 -16.69
CA LYS A 208 -21.63 1.07 -16.78
C LYS A 208 -21.13 2.14 -15.82
N SER A 209 -20.26 1.74 -14.88
CA SER A 209 -19.73 2.62 -13.82
C SER A 209 -20.82 3.37 -13.05
N GLY A 210 -21.96 2.71 -12.76
CA GLY A 210 -23.14 3.33 -12.18
C GLY A 210 -22.89 4.19 -10.94
N PHE A 211 -21.96 3.81 -10.06
CA PHE A 211 -21.59 4.62 -8.90
C PHE A 211 -21.08 6.00 -9.28
N TRP A 212 -20.30 6.12 -10.36
CA TRP A 212 -19.73 7.40 -10.80
C TRP A 212 -20.78 8.42 -11.27
N GLN A 213 -22.03 8.01 -11.46
CA GLN A 213 -23.14 8.91 -11.77
C GLN A 213 -23.67 9.66 -10.53
N ILE A 214 -23.32 9.21 -9.32
CA ILE A 214 -23.80 9.79 -8.06
C ILE A 214 -22.74 10.76 -7.52
N PRO A 215 -23.01 12.08 -7.45
CA PRO A 215 -22.09 13.03 -6.84
C PRO A 215 -22.00 12.86 -5.33
N LEU A 216 -20.79 13.05 -4.79
CA LEU A 216 -20.55 13.18 -3.36
C LEU A 216 -20.65 14.65 -2.97
N SER A 217 -21.10 14.92 -1.74
CA SER A 217 -20.96 16.25 -1.14
C SER A 217 -19.47 16.58 -0.97
N LYS A 218 -19.13 17.88 -0.85
CA LYS A 218 -17.73 18.30 -0.63
C LYS A 218 -17.13 17.63 0.61
N ASP A 219 -17.89 17.57 1.70
CA ASP A 219 -17.42 16.97 2.95
C ASP A 219 -17.18 15.47 2.82
N SER A 220 -18.14 14.72 2.25
CA SER A 220 -17.97 13.28 2.02
C SER A 220 -16.86 12.99 1.02
N SER A 221 -16.72 13.83 0.00
CA SER A 221 -15.67 13.74 -1.01
C SER A 221 -14.28 13.76 -0.37
N LEU A 222 -14.01 14.70 0.54
CA LEU A 222 -12.73 14.78 1.26
C LEU A 222 -12.46 13.58 2.19
N LEU A 223 -13.48 12.91 2.73
CA LEU A 223 -13.31 11.67 3.50
C LEU A 223 -12.78 10.51 2.64
N THR A 224 -13.01 10.57 1.33
CA THR A 224 -12.57 9.54 0.36
C THR A 224 -11.18 9.81 -0.22
N THR A 225 -10.43 10.73 0.38
CA THR A 225 -9.07 11.06 -0.08
C THR A 225 -8.20 9.81 -0.06
N PHE A 226 -7.41 9.62 -1.12
CA PHE A 226 -6.47 8.52 -1.28
C PHE A 226 -5.13 9.01 -1.82
N ILE A 227 -4.08 8.25 -1.52
CA ILE A 227 -2.71 8.51 -1.96
C ILE A 227 -2.28 7.53 -3.05
N SER A 228 -1.65 8.07 -4.10
CA SER A 228 -1.03 7.32 -5.19
C SER A 228 0.43 7.76 -5.35
N PRO A 229 1.25 7.01 -6.12
CA PRO A 229 2.60 7.46 -6.51
C PRO A 229 2.62 8.77 -7.31
N PHE A 230 1.47 9.25 -7.79
CA PHE A 230 1.34 10.44 -8.64
C PHE A 230 0.67 11.63 -7.94
N GLY A 231 0.41 11.52 -6.63
CA GLY A 231 -0.23 12.56 -5.82
C GLY A 231 -1.42 12.04 -5.03
N ARG A 232 -2.04 12.96 -4.27
CA ARG A 232 -3.25 12.70 -3.50
C ARG A 232 -4.48 13.19 -4.27
N TYR A 233 -5.54 12.42 -4.17
CA TYR A 233 -6.80 12.66 -4.86
C TYR A 233 -7.96 12.36 -3.94
N HIS A 234 -9.12 12.95 -4.21
CA HIS A 234 -10.36 12.60 -3.53
C HIS A 234 -11.47 12.36 -4.57
N TYR A 235 -12.48 11.55 -4.24
CA TYR A 235 -13.55 11.24 -5.19
C TYR A 235 -14.67 12.27 -5.15
N ASN A 236 -15.01 12.84 -6.31
CA ASN A 236 -16.16 13.73 -6.48
C ASN A 236 -17.47 12.96 -6.73
N ARG A 237 -17.36 11.66 -6.97
CA ARG A 237 -18.47 10.76 -7.28
C ARG A 237 -18.36 9.51 -6.41
N LEU A 238 -19.48 8.83 -6.16
CA LEU A 238 -19.51 7.62 -5.35
C LEU A 238 -18.52 6.60 -5.90
N CYS A 239 -17.61 6.13 -5.05
CA CYS A 239 -16.51 5.26 -5.44
C CYS A 239 -16.73 3.82 -4.97
N PHE A 240 -16.01 2.90 -5.61
CA PHE A 240 -15.96 1.51 -5.15
C PHE A 240 -15.18 1.43 -3.84
N GLY A 241 -15.67 0.62 -2.90
CA GLY A 241 -14.99 0.37 -1.63
C GLY A 241 -15.69 0.99 -0.42
N ILE A 242 -16.55 2.01 -0.61
CA ILE A 242 -17.38 2.53 0.49
C ILE A 242 -18.50 1.53 0.81
N SER A 243 -18.68 1.20 2.08
CA SER A 243 -19.62 0.19 2.56
C SER A 243 -21.09 0.53 2.28
N SER A 244 -21.45 1.81 2.18
CA SER A 244 -22.81 2.29 1.88
C SER A 244 -23.11 2.50 0.39
N ALA A 245 -22.10 2.38 -0.49
CA ALA A 245 -22.29 2.64 -1.92
C ALA A 245 -23.34 1.74 -2.59
N PRO A 246 -23.38 0.41 -2.33
CA PRO A 246 -24.37 -0.48 -2.95
C PRO A 246 -25.81 -0.10 -2.58
N GLU A 247 -26.09 0.14 -1.30
CA GLU A 247 -27.44 0.48 -0.84
C GLU A 247 -27.92 1.80 -1.43
N HIS A 248 -27.06 2.82 -1.40
CA HIS A 248 -27.40 4.12 -1.93
C HIS A 248 -27.66 4.07 -3.44
N PHE A 249 -26.87 3.29 -4.18
CA PHE A 249 -27.09 3.09 -5.61
C PHE A 249 -28.39 2.33 -5.88
N GLN A 250 -28.63 1.23 -5.17
CA GLN A 250 -29.85 0.43 -5.33
C GLN A 250 -31.09 1.25 -5.03
N LYS A 251 -31.12 1.94 -3.89
CA LYS A 251 -32.23 2.82 -3.50
C LYS A 251 -32.52 3.88 -4.56
N ARG A 252 -31.49 4.44 -5.18
CA ARG A 252 -31.65 5.45 -6.23
C ARG A 252 -32.19 4.86 -7.52
N ILE A 253 -31.70 3.70 -7.95
CA ILE A 253 -32.21 3.03 -9.16
C ILE A 253 -33.64 2.52 -8.94
N SER A 254 -33.96 1.93 -7.77
CA SER A 254 -35.31 1.53 -7.42
C SER A 254 -36.28 2.70 -7.57
N ARG A 255 -35.94 3.87 -7.03
CA ARG A 255 -36.74 5.11 -7.19
C ARG A 255 -36.88 5.57 -8.62
N THR A 256 -35.83 5.46 -9.43
CA THR A 256 -35.90 5.81 -10.86
C THR A 256 -36.81 4.87 -11.65
N LEU A 257 -36.92 3.60 -11.23
CA LEU A 257 -37.76 2.59 -11.87
C LEU A 257 -39.17 2.51 -11.27
N GLU A 258 -39.48 3.26 -10.21
CA GLU A 258 -40.81 3.29 -9.61
C GLU A 258 -41.86 3.67 -10.66
N GLY A 259 -42.92 2.87 -10.75
CA GLY A 259 -44.00 3.04 -11.74
C GLY A 259 -43.74 2.41 -13.11
N LEU A 260 -42.57 1.81 -13.35
CA LEU A 260 -42.30 1.05 -14.57
C LEU A 260 -42.58 -0.45 -14.35
N GLU A 261 -43.68 -0.94 -14.92
CA GLU A 261 -44.01 -2.37 -14.88
C GLU A 261 -42.99 -3.21 -15.69
N GLY A 262 -42.73 -4.43 -15.24
CA GLY A 262 -41.79 -5.35 -15.88
C GLY A 262 -40.30 -4.99 -15.73
N CYS A 263 -39.97 -3.93 -14.98
CA CYS A 263 -38.59 -3.55 -14.68
C CYS A 263 -38.16 -4.05 -13.31
N SER A 264 -37.00 -4.69 -13.22
CA SER A 264 -36.41 -5.12 -11.95
C SER A 264 -34.92 -4.85 -11.89
N LEU A 265 -34.43 -4.49 -10.70
CA LEU A 265 -33.02 -4.31 -10.42
C LEU A 265 -32.43 -5.59 -9.83
N SER A 266 -31.31 -6.04 -10.38
CA SER A 266 -30.52 -7.13 -9.80
C SER A 266 -29.06 -6.71 -9.57
N ASP A 267 -28.48 -7.09 -8.43
CA ASP A 267 -27.03 -6.96 -8.21
C ASP A 267 -26.31 -8.03 -9.05
N GLY A 268 -25.32 -7.62 -9.84
CA GLY A 268 -24.57 -8.47 -10.76
C GLY A 268 -23.86 -9.67 -10.11
N ARG A 269 -23.80 -9.75 -8.78
CA ARG A 269 -23.34 -10.94 -8.04
C ARG A 269 -24.37 -12.06 -7.92
N ARG A 270 -25.66 -11.81 -8.17
CA ARG A 270 -26.75 -12.81 -8.06
C ARG A 270 -27.40 -13.17 -9.40
N ALA A 271 -27.11 -12.44 -10.48
CA ALA A 271 -27.80 -12.57 -11.77
C ALA A 271 -27.05 -13.43 -12.81
N ASP A 272 -26.22 -14.41 -12.39
CA ASP A 272 -25.49 -15.32 -13.29
C ASP A 272 -26.24 -16.64 -13.57
N LEU A 273 -27.57 -16.65 -13.42
CA LEU A 273 -28.43 -17.81 -13.69
C LEU A 273 -28.68 -18.10 -15.19
N GLY A 274 -27.85 -17.56 -16.09
CA GLY A 274 -28.00 -17.72 -17.54
C GLY A 274 -26.76 -18.22 -18.28
N ARG A 275 -25.67 -18.56 -17.59
CA ARG A 275 -24.42 -19.05 -18.23
C ARG A 275 -24.17 -20.56 -18.13
N ASP A 276 -25.02 -21.31 -17.42
CA ASP A 276 -24.79 -22.74 -17.15
C ASP A 276 -25.73 -23.72 -17.87
N THR A 277 -26.44 -23.31 -18.92
CA THR A 277 -27.30 -24.25 -19.70
C THR A 277 -26.76 -24.66 -21.07
N GLU A 278 -25.51 -24.33 -21.42
CA GLU A 278 -24.87 -24.79 -22.68
C GLU A 278 -23.67 -25.74 -22.47
N ARG A 279 -23.61 -26.46 -21.34
CA ARG A 279 -22.73 -27.63 -21.16
C ARG A 279 -23.49 -28.83 -20.61
N ALA A 280 -24.53 -29.24 -21.32
CA ALA A 280 -25.14 -30.56 -21.21
C ALA A 280 -25.96 -30.88 -22.46
N ARG A 281 -25.29 -31.01 -23.61
CA ARG A 281 -25.64 -31.93 -24.70
C ARG A 281 -24.36 -32.37 -25.38
#